data_AF-A0A838MGK8-F1
#
_entry.id   AF-A0A838MGK8-F1
#
_cell.length_a   1.000
_cell.length_b   1.000
_cell.length_c   1.000
_cell.angle_alpha   90.00
_cell.angle_beta   90.00
_cell.angle_gamma   90.00
#
_symmetry.space_group_name_H-M   'P 1'
#
loop_
_entity.id
_entity.type
_entity.pdbx_description
1 polymer ?
#
loop_
_entity_poly.entity_id
_entity_poly.type
_entity_poly.pdbx_seq_one_letter_code
_entity_poly.pdbx_strand_id
1 'polypeptide(L)'
;MFKENFSTNNQERGEKAMKNTAEFRSALDSGKMEEAENFLNEVSSNPDEFPQYDERWLDHRQRELFQSYYKAEDWISAKRIVELTKDLRSQDGRKARLEELSGMKYEEI
;
A
#
# COMPACT_ATOMS: atom_id res chain seq x y z
N MET A 1 -1.44 -32.17 31.22
CA MET A 1 -1.12 -31.76 29.84
C MET A 1 -1.89 -30.48 29.56
N PHE A 2 -1.16 -29.38 29.37
CA PHE A 2 -1.73 -28.07 29.11
C PHE A 2 -2.32 -28.01 27.70
N LYS A 3 -3.48 -27.35 27.58
CA LYS A 3 -4.20 -27.09 26.34
C LYS A 3 -3.55 -25.90 25.64
N GLU A 4 -3.22 -26.02 24.36
CA GLU A 4 -2.99 -24.85 23.51
C GLU A 4 -4.05 -24.82 22.42
N ASN A 5 -5.01 -23.92 22.62
CA ASN A 5 -5.99 -23.51 21.62
C ASN A 5 -5.27 -22.59 20.64
N PHE A 6 -4.98 -23.07 19.43
CA PHE A 6 -4.62 -22.18 18.33
C PHE A 6 -5.88 -21.47 17.84
N SER A 7 -6.09 -20.26 18.35
CA SER A 7 -7.12 -19.35 17.85
C SER A 7 -6.63 -18.76 16.53
N THR A 8 -6.98 -19.40 15.41
CA THR A 8 -6.92 -18.76 14.09
C THR A 8 -7.99 -17.69 14.05
N ASN A 9 -7.63 -16.47 14.44
CA ASN A 9 -8.44 -15.28 14.18
C ASN A 9 -8.33 -14.92 12.69
N ASN A 10 -9.07 -15.64 11.85
CA ASN A 10 -9.55 -15.11 10.57
C ASN A 10 -10.75 -14.20 10.87
N GLN A 11 -10.50 -13.02 11.43
CA GLN A 11 -11.56 -12.03 11.59
C GLN A 11 -11.65 -11.15 10.33
N GLU A 12 -12.79 -11.32 9.66
CA GLU A 12 -13.53 -10.26 8.95
C GLU A 12 -13.09 -9.90 7.52
N ARG A 13 -13.15 -10.91 6.63
CA ARG A 13 -13.48 -10.72 5.20
C ARG A 13 -14.93 -10.21 5.08
N GLY A 14 -15.16 -8.91 5.32
CA GLY A 14 -16.52 -8.39 5.43
C GLY A 14 -16.73 -6.90 5.17
N GLU A 15 -15.68 -6.11 4.98
CA GLU A 15 -15.81 -4.75 4.46
C GLU A 15 -15.40 -4.78 2.98
N LYS A 16 -16.28 -4.28 2.11
CA LYS A 16 -16.20 -4.45 0.64
C LYS A 16 -14.79 -4.12 0.14
N ALA A 17 -14.04 -5.14 -0.27
CA ALA A 17 -12.80 -4.95 -1.03
C ALA A 17 -13.10 -4.02 -2.21
N MET A 18 -12.25 -3.00 -2.38
CA MET A 18 -12.42 -2.04 -3.45
C MET A 18 -12.41 -2.77 -4.79
N LYS A 19 -13.28 -2.35 -5.71
CA LYS A 19 -13.50 -3.07 -6.97
C LYS A 19 -12.81 -2.42 -8.15
N ASN A 20 -12.44 -1.15 -8.02
CA ASN A 20 -11.96 -0.36 -9.15
C ASN A 20 -11.15 0.87 -8.70
N THR A 21 -10.57 1.55 -9.69
CA THR A 21 -9.75 2.75 -9.48
C THR A 21 -10.53 3.93 -8.87
N ALA A 22 -11.85 4.03 -9.10
CA ALA A 22 -12.65 5.11 -8.54
C ALA A 22 -12.85 4.95 -7.03
N GLU A 23 -13.14 3.73 -6.57
CA GLU A 23 -13.22 3.39 -5.15
C GLU A 23 -11.87 3.60 -4.45
N PHE A 24 -10.76 3.20 -5.09
CA PHE A 24 -9.41 3.50 -4.60
C PHE A 24 -9.19 4.99 -4.34
N ARG A 25 -9.51 5.85 -5.32
CA ARG A 25 -9.33 7.30 -5.15
C ARG A 25 -10.24 7.89 -4.10
N SER A 26 -11.51 7.45 -4.07
CA SER A 26 -12.45 7.86 -3.03
C SER A 26 -11.95 7.49 -1.63
N ALA A 27 -11.26 6.36 -1.48
CA ALA A 27 -10.67 5.95 -0.23
C ALA A 27 -9.49 6.86 0.17
N LEU A 28 -8.61 7.22 -0.78
CA LEU A 28 -7.55 8.20 -0.52
C LEU A 28 -8.12 9.55 -0.06
N ASP A 29 -9.16 10.05 -0.74
CA ASP A 29 -9.82 11.32 -0.40
C ASP A 29 -10.51 11.27 0.97
N SER A 30 -10.94 10.08 1.40
CA SER A 30 -11.61 9.85 2.68
C SER A 30 -10.65 9.46 3.82
N GLY A 31 -9.33 9.48 3.57
CA GLY A 31 -8.31 9.10 4.56
C GLY A 31 -8.23 7.59 4.85
N LYS A 32 -8.91 6.75 4.07
CA LYS A 32 -8.94 5.28 4.18
C LYS A 32 -7.73 4.65 3.46
N MET A 33 -6.54 5.11 3.81
CA MET A 33 -5.30 4.72 3.12
C MET A 33 -4.95 3.25 3.31
N GLU A 34 -5.24 2.66 4.48
CA GLU A 34 -5.01 1.23 4.74
C GLU A 34 -5.89 0.33 3.86
N GLU A 35 -7.17 0.67 3.69
CA GLU A 35 -8.05 -0.04 2.76
C GLU A 35 -7.51 0.03 1.32
N ALA A 36 -6.95 1.19 0.95
CA ALA A 36 -6.37 1.39 -0.37
C ALA A 36 -5.06 0.61 -0.57
N GLU A 37 -4.22 0.51 0.47
CA GLU A 37 -3.01 -0.34 0.50
C GLU A 37 -3.39 -1.81 0.31
N ASN A 38 -4.40 -2.30 1.04
CA ASN A 38 -4.89 -3.67 0.94
C ASN A 38 -5.38 -4.01 -0.48
N PHE A 39 -6.11 -3.10 -1.11
CA PHE A 39 -6.54 -3.28 -2.50
C PHE A 39 -5.36 -3.40 -3.48
N LEU A 40 -4.33 -2.54 -3.36
CA LEU A 40 -3.15 -2.64 -4.23
C LEU A 40 -2.37 -3.93 -3.99
N ASN A 41 -2.26 -4.38 -2.74
CA ASN A 41 -1.64 -5.65 -2.40
C ASN A 41 -2.40 -6.84 -3.00
N GLU A 42 -3.74 -6.83 -2.94
CA GLU A 42 -4.60 -7.84 -3.55
C GLU A 42 -4.43 -7.89 -5.07
N VAL A 43 -4.45 -6.74 -5.75
CA VAL A 43 -4.21 -6.66 -7.21
C VAL A 43 -2.81 -7.18 -7.56
N SER A 44 -1.79 -6.81 -6.79
CA SER A 44 -0.41 -7.20 -7.07
C SER A 44 -0.13 -8.69 -6.85
N SER A 45 -0.87 -9.32 -5.94
CA SER A 45 -0.71 -10.73 -5.55
C SER A 45 -1.53 -11.69 -6.41
N ASN A 46 -2.59 -11.19 -7.06
CA ASN A 46 -3.54 -12.00 -7.83
C ASN A 46 -3.72 -11.46 -9.26
N PRO A 47 -2.66 -11.38 -10.10
CA PRO A 47 -2.75 -10.79 -11.43
C PRO A 47 -3.79 -11.45 -12.34
N ASP A 48 -4.06 -12.75 -12.16
CA ASP A 48 -5.07 -13.50 -12.91
C ASP A 48 -6.51 -13.09 -12.56
N GLU A 49 -6.75 -12.59 -11.34
CA GLU A 49 -8.06 -12.07 -10.91
C GLU A 49 -8.27 -10.62 -11.36
N PHE A 50 -7.18 -9.91 -11.64
CA PHE A 50 -7.19 -8.51 -12.06
C PHE A 50 -6.44 -8.27 -13.39
N PRO A 51 -6.78 -9.00 -14.48
CA PRO A 51 -6.03 -8.96 -15.73
C PRO A 51 -6.06 -7.58 -16.43
N GLN A 52 -6.98 -6.70 -16.02
CA GLN A 52 -7.09 -5.33 -16.52
C GLN A 52 -6.03 -4.36 -15.93
N TYR A 53 -5.32 -4.77 -14.88
CA TYR A 53 -4.33 -3.93 -14.20
C TYR A 53 -2.92 -4.46 -14.43
N ASP A 54 -2.12 -3.70 -15.19
CA ASP A 54 -0.72 -4.00 -15.44
C ASP A 54 0.20 -3.39 -14.37
N GLU A 55 1.49 -3.72 -14.44
CA GLU A 55 2.50 -3.21 -13.51
C GLU A 55 2.62 -1.68 -13.55
N ARG A 56 2.38 -1.06 -14.71
CA ARG A 56 2.41 0.39 -14.87
C ARG A 56 1.24 1.06 -14.14
N TRP A 57 0.05 0.48 -14.24
CA TRP A 57 -1.11 0.92 -13.46
C TRP A 57 -0.81 0.81 -11.97
N LEU A 58 -0.23 -0.32 -11.53
CA LEU A 58 0.09 -0.54 -10.12
C LEU A 58 1.10 0.50 -9.61
N ASP A 59 2.17 0.76 -10.36
CA ASP A 59 3.17 1.77 -10.00
C ASP A 59 2.55 3.18 -9.84
N HIS A 60 1.64 3.56 -10.76
CA HIS A 60 0.94 4.82 -10.66
C HIS A 60 0.04 4.90 -9.40
N ARG A 61 -0.65 3.81 -9.04
CA ARG A 61 -1.50 3.79 -7.84
C ARG A 61 -0.69 3.77 -6.55
N GLN A 62 0.41 3.01 -6.51
CA GLN A 62 1.37 3.05 -5.42
C GLN A 62 1.95 4.46 -5.24
N ARG A 63 2.20 5.20 -6.34
CA ARG A 63 2.60 6.61 -6.25
C ARG A 63 1.52 7.47 -5.58
N GLU A 64 0.26 7.32 -5.97
CA GLU A 64 -0.85 8.08 -5.36
C GLU A 64 -0.96 7.78 -3.85
N LEU A 65 -0.86 6.51 -3.46
CA LEU A 65 -0.92 6.09 -2.06
C LEU A 65 0.29 6.59 -1.24
N PHE A 66 1.51 6.49 -1.80
CA PHE A 66 2.71 7.08 -1.21
C PHE A 66 2.53 8.58 -0.94
N GLN A 67 1.92 9.30 -1.90
CA GLN A 67 1.62 10.72 -1.74
C GLN A 67 0.66 11.01 -0.60
N SER A 68 -0.36 10.17 -0.42
CA SER A 68 -1.30 10.34 0.69
C SER A 68 -0.61 10.12 2.04
N TYR A 69 0.20 9.06 2.17
CA TYR A 69 0.92 8.79 3.43
C TYR A 69 1.92 9.88 3.80
N TYR A 70 2.75 10.35 2.86
CA TYR A 70 3.72 11.39 3.20
C TYR A 70 3.05 12.73 3.50
N LYS A 71 1.89 13.04 2.92
CA LYS A 71 1.11 14.26 3.24
C LYS A 71 0.52 14.20 4.64
N ALA A 72 0.23 12.99 5.12
CA ALA A 72 -0.19 12.72 6.48
C ALA A 72 0.98 12.57 7.46
N GLU A 73 2.23 12.74 6.99
CA GLU A 73 3.46 12.51 7.75
C GLU A 73 3.59 11.09 8.35
N ASP A 74 2.89 10.12 7.75
CA ASP A 74 3.03 8.70 8.10
C ASP A 74 4.21 8.09 7.33
N TRP A 75 5.42 8.33 7.83
CA TRP A 75 6.66 7.93 7.19
C TRP A 75 6.83 6.41 7.12
N ILE A 76 6.36 5.69 8.14
CA ILE A 76 6.44 4.23 8.22
C ILE A 76 5.58 3.62 7.10
N SER A 77 4.35 4.08 6.94
CA SER A 77 3.49 3.60 5.87
C SER A 77 3.97 4.04 4.50
N ALA A 78 4.47 5.27 4.35
CA ALA A 78 5.09 5.72 3.12
C ALA A 78 6.29 4.83 2.71
N LYS A 79 7.14 4.44 3.67
CA LYS A 79 8.27 3.52 3.46
C LYS A 79 7.81 2.15 2.96
N ARG A 80 6.76 1.57 3.55
CA ARG A 80 6.21 0.28 3.05
C ARG A 80 5.84 0.35 1.57
N ILE A 81 5.26 1.47 1.11
CA ILE A 81 4.93 1.63 -0.32
C ILE A 81 6.19 1.69 -1.20
N VAL A 82 7.29 2.29 -0.71
CA VAL A 82 8.57 2.25 -1.42
C VAL A 82 9.09 0.82 -1.55
N GLU A 83 9.02 0.03 -0.49
CA GLU A 83 9.46 -1.37 -0.47
C GLU A 83 8.60 -2.28 -1.38
N LEU A 84 7.30 -2.00 -1.49
CA LEU A 84 6.37 -2.71 -2.37
C LEU A 84 6.48 -2.31 -3.86
N THR A 85 7.24 -1.26 -4.17
CA THR A 85 7.45 -0.82 -5.55
C THR A 85 8.40 -1.77 -6.29
N LYS A 86 7.92 -2.42 -7.36
CA LYS A 86 8.73 -3.35 -8.17
C LYS A 86 9.70 -2.66 -9.11
N ASP A 87 9.31 -1.54 -9.72
CA ASP A 87 10.18 -0.80 -10.64
C ASP A 87 11.29 -0.09 -9.86
N LEU A 88 12.53 -0.51 -10.08
CA LEU A 88 13.69 -0.03 -9.31
C LEU A 88 13.89 1.48 -9.45
N ARG A 89 13.63 2.05 -10.63
CA ARG A 89 13.79 3.48 -10.85
C ARG A 89 12.73 4.28 -10.09
N SER A 90 11.49 3.82 -10.09
CA SER A 90 10.42 4.39 -9.27
C SER A 90 10.71 4.23 -7.79
N GLN A 91 11.24 3.08 -7.36
CA GLN A 91 11.62 2.82 -5.97
C GLN A 91 12.71 3.81 -5.50
N ASP A 92 13.80 3.95 -6.27
CA ASP A 92 14.88 4.91 -5.96
C ASP A 92 14.36 6.34 -5.86
N GLY A 93 13.49 6.75 -6.79
CA GLY A 93 12.87 8.07 -6.78
C GLY A 93 11.98 8.31 -5.56
N ARG A 94 11.21 7.30 -5.13
CA ARG A 94 10.36 7.40 -3.93
C ARG A 94 11.21 7.37 -2.65
N LYS A 95 12.28 6.57 -2.59
CA LYS A 95 13.24 6.55 -1.48
C LYS A 95 13.84 7.94 -1.27
N ALA A 96 14.44 8.52 -2.31
CA ALA A 96 15.04 9.86 -2.23
C ALA A 96 14.02 10.93 -1.81
N ARG A 97 12.79 10.83 -2.33
CA ARG A 97 11.71 11.76 -1.96
C ARG A 97 11.29 11.60 -0.50
N LEU A 98 11.26 10.38 0.03
CA LEU A 98 10.90 10.12 1.42
C LEU A 98 11.95 10.66 2.40
N GLU A 99 13.23 10.50 2.09
CA GLU A 99 14.33 11.11 2.86
C GLU A 99 14.24 12.64 2.86
N GLU A 100 14.02 13.25 1.69
CA GLU A 100 13.86 14.70 1.55
C GLU A 100 12.70 15.24 2.39
N LEU A 101 11.54 14.58 2.33
CA LEU A 101 10.33 15.04 3.01
C LEU A 101 10.37 14.81 4.53
N SER A 102 10.93 13.68 4.97
CA SER A 102 10.98 13.33 6.39
C SER A 102 12.13 14.00 7.13
N GLY A 103 13.20 14.39 6.43
CA GLY A 103 14.44 14.86 7.04
C GLY A 103 15.26 13.76 7.73
N MET A 104 14.88 12.50 7.55
CA MET A 104 15.53 11.30 8.10
C MET A 104 16.22 10.50 6.99
N LYS A 105 17.24 9.71 7.32
CA LYS A 105 17.74 8.71 6.36
C LYS A 105 16.71 7.60 6.20
N TYR A 106 16.63 7.01 5.03
CA TYR A 106 15.64 5.97 4.75
C TYR A 106 15.75 4.77 5.69
N GLU A 107 16.95 4.45 6.14
CA GLU A 107 17.22 3.37 7.08
C GLU A 107 16.78 3.69 8.52
N GLU A 108 16.56 4.97 8.84
CA GLU A 108 16.13 5.47 10.16
C GLU A 108 14.61 5.65 10.27
N ILE A 109 13.90 5.61 9.14
CA ILE A 109 12.44 5.53 9.05
C ILE A 109 11.98 4.12 9.40
#